data_AF-A0A7Z9QMB8-F1
#
_entry.id   AF-A0A7Z9QMB8-F1
#
_cell.length_a   1.000
_cell.length_b   1.000
_cell.length_c   1.000
_cell.angle_alpha   90.00
_cell.angle_beta   90.00
_cell.angle_gamma   90.00
#
_symmetry.space_group_name_H-M   'P 1'
#
loop_
_entity.id
_entity.type
_entity.pdbx_description
1 polymer ?
#
loop_
_entity_poly.entity_id
_entity_poly.type
_entity_poly.pdbx_seq_one_letter_code
_entity_poly.pdbx_strand_id
1 'polypeptide(L)'
;MKKLSDLVAEALTEVEEQFPWDLSEYLEQGKELLLLDIREPAEYAAMHIAGSINVPRGILESSCEFGFDDTIPELAMARDKEIAVICRSGNRSALAALTMKWMGYQNAWSLKTGLRGWNDAEQPMVDQEGNAVDIDDADEFLSTKLRPDQIAPTH
;
A
#
# COMPACT_ATOMS: atom_id res chain seq x y z
N MET A 1 26.28 -5.13 4.26
CA MET A 1 25.06 -5.51 3.52
C MET A 1 23.99 -4.48 3.88
N LYS A 2 23.22 -3.98 2.90
CA LYS A 2 22.11 -3.06 3.18
C LYS A 2 21.00 -3.79 3.94
N LYS A 3 20.37 -3.13 4.90
CA LYS A 3 19.17 -3.58 5.60
C LYS A 3 17.92 -3.09 4.85
N LEU A 4 16.75 -3.66 5.18
CA LEU A 4 15.46 -3.19 4.66
C LEU A 4 15.27 -1.69 4.93
N SER A 5 15.64 -1.21 6.12
CA SER A 5 15.55 0.21 6.48
C SER A 5 16.35 1.11 5.53
N ASP A 6 17.52 0.64 5.07
CA ASP A 6 18.38 1.39 4.17
C ASP A 6 17.74 1.48 2.78
N LEU A 7 17.15 0.38 2.29
CA LEU A 7 16.43 0.35 1.01
C LEU A 7 15.21 1.27 1.02
N VAL A 8 14.43 1.27 2.10
CA VAL A 8 13.28 2.16 2.25
C VAL A 8 13.73 3.61 2.32
N ALA A 9 14.76 3.92 3.13
CA ALA A 9 15.28 5.29 3.23
C ALA A 9 15.78 5.82 1.87
N GLU A 10 16.46 4.99 1.08
CA GLU A 10 16.87 5.34 -0.29
C GLU A 10 15.68 5.53 -1.23
N ALA A 11 14.63 4.72 -1.12
CA ALA A 11 13.43 4.96 -1.92
C ALA A 11 12.77 6.29 -1.59
N LEU A 12 12.70 6.65 -0.31
CA LEU A 12 12.10 7.89 0.17
C LEU A 12 12.90 9.15 -0.18
N THR A 13 14.11 9.04 -0.74
CA THR A 13 14.79 10.20 -1.35
C THR A 13 14.23 10.55 -2.73
N GLU A 14 13.50 9.60 -3.34
CA GLU A 14 13.01 9.69 -4.71
C GLU A 14 11.49 9.72 -4.81
N VAL A 15 10.76 9.19 -3.82
CA VAL A 15 9.30 9.20 -3.81
C VAL A 15 8.74 9.86 -2.58
N GLU A 16 7.56 10.46 -2.75
CA GLU A 16 6.85 11.11 -1.66
C GLU A 16 6.12 10.09 -0.78
N GLU A 17 5.88 10.52 0.46
CA GLU A 17 5.03 9.85 1.43
C GLU A 17 3.99 10.84 1.94
N GLN A 18 2.74 10.39 2.03
CA GLN A 18 1.67 11.13 2.68
C GLN A 18 1.11 10.33 3.85
N PHE A 19 0.62 11.03 4.87
CA PHE A 19 0.06 10.37 6.03
C PHE A 19 -1.40 9.96 5.81
N PRO A 20 -1.91 9.01 6.60
CA PRO A 20 -3.31 8.58 6.53
C PRO A 20 -4.34 9.71 6.64
N TRP A 21 -4.12 10.70 7.50
CA TRP A 21 -5.03 11.83 7.63
C TRP A 21 -5.05 12.74 6.39
N ASP A 22 -3.92 12.89 5.69
CA ASP A 22 -3.85 13.67 4.44
C ASP A 22 -4.66 12.94 3.35
N LEU A 23 -4.51 11.61 3.25
CA LEU A 23 -5.31 10.80 2.32
C LEU A 23 -6.80 10.84 2.67
N SER A 24 -7.17 10.75 3.96
CA SER A 24 -8.58 10.87 4.38
C SER A 24 -9.17 12.20 3.92
N GLU A 25 -8.47 13.30 4.16
CA GLU A 25 -8.91 14.62 3.72
C GLU A 25 -9.07 14.69 2.18
N TYR A 26 -8.19 14.04 1.42
CA TYR A 26 -8.28 14.01 -0.04
C TYR A 26 -9.54 13.26 -0.50
N LEU A 27 -9.87 12.13 0.15
CA LEU A 27 -11.05 11.35 -0.15
C LEU A 27 -12.34 12.08 0.25
N GLU A 28 -12.36 12.75 1.40
CA GLU A 28 -13.50 13.57 1.85
C GLU A 28 -13.75 14.76 0.92
N GLN A 29 -12.70 15.34 0.34
CA GLN A 29 -12.78 16.40 -0.66
C GLN A 29 -13.18 15.88 -2.05
N GLY A 30 -13.31 14.57 -2.24
CA GLY A 30 -13.64 13.94 -3.52
C GLY A 30 -12.55 14.11 -4.58
N LYS A 31 -11.27 14.23 -4.16
CA LYS A 31 -10.16 14.26 -5.12
C LYS A 31 -10.11 12.93 -5.85
N GLU A 32 -9.93 12.99 -7.18
CA GLU A 32 -9.73 11.79 -7.98
C GLU A 32 -8.28 11.31 -7.86
N LEU A 33 -8.09 10.16 -7.22
CA LEU A 33 -6.82 9.44 -7.16
C LEU A 33 -7.07 7.94 -7.16
N LEU A 34 -6.11 7.16 -7.66
CA LEU A 34 -6.17 5.72 -7.64
C LEU A 34 -5.59 5.21 -6.31
N LEU A 35 -6.36 4.39 -5.59
CA LEU A 35 -5.90 3.73 -4.37
C LEU A 35 -5.39 2.33 -4.74
N LEU A 36 -4.09 2.11 -4.66
CA LEU A 36 -3.43 0.87 -5.08
C LEU A 36 -2.95 0.08 -3.86
N ASP A 37 -3.68 -0.97 -3.49
CA ASP A 37 -3.25 -1.85 -2.41
C ASP A 37 -2.38 -2.99 -2.93
N ILE A 38 -1.11 -2.98 -2.53
CA ILE A 38 -0.11 -3.96 -2.98
C ILE A 38 0.12 -5.13 -2.02
N ARG A 39 -0.74 -5.27 -1.01
CA ARG A 39 -0.68 -6.41 -0.07
C ARG A 39 -1.14 -7.69 -0.76
N GLU A 40 -0.88 -8.81 -0.09
CA GLU A 40 -1.35 -10.11 -0.57
C GLU A 40 -2.89 -10.16 -0.61
N PRO A 41 -3.51 -10.94 -1.51
CA PRO A 41 -4.96 -10.97 -1.66
C PRO A 41 -5.72 -11.31 -0.38
N ALA A 42 -5.15 -12.18 0.47
CA ALA A 42 -5.74 -12.51 1.76
C ALA A 42 -5.69 -11.34 2.77
N GLU A 43 -4.63 -10.53 2.75
CA GLU A 43 -4.54 -9.32 3.58
C GLU A 43 -5.61 -8.29 3.13
N TYR A 44 -5.79 -8.14 1.82
CA TYR A 44 -6.77 -7.22 1.24
C TYR A 44 -8.22 -7.68 1.44
N ALA A 45 -8.49 -8.97 1.24
CA ALA A 45 -9.83 -9.55 1.41
C ALA A 45 -10.34 -9.44 2.85
N ALA A 46 -9.44 -9.53 3.84
CA ALA A 46 -9.79 -9.34 5.25
C ALA A 46 -10.20 -7.89 5.54
N MET A 47 -9.46 -6.92 4.99
CA MET A 47 -9.79 -5.49 5.12
C MET A 47 -8.98 -4.65 4.13
N HIS A 48 -9.56 -3.58 3.61
CA HIS A 48 -8.91 -2.58 2.76
C HIS A 48 -9.63 -1.23 2.79
N ILE A 49 -9.02 -0.19 2.22
CA ILE A 49 -9.67 1.11 2.04
C ILE A 49 -10.69 0.98 0.92
N ALA A 50 -11.94 1.37 1.16
CA ALA A 50 -13.01 1.29 0.17
C ALA A 50 -12.63 1.99 -1.14
N GLY A 51 -12.91 1.34 -2.28
CA GLY A 51 -12.57 1.86 -3.61
C GLY A 51 -11.12 1.64 -4.05
N SER A 52 -10.27 1.02 -3.22
CA SER A 52 -8.94 0.59 -3.65
C SER A 52 -8.98 -0.65 -4.55
N ILE A 53 -7.98 -0.79 -5.42
CA ILE A 53 -7.76 -2.01 -6.21
C ILE A 53 -6.60 -2.80 -5.61
N ASN A 54 -6.70 -4.13 -5.62
CA ASN A 54 -5.62 -4.99 -5.14
C ASN A 54 -4.72 -5.46 -6.28
N VAL A 55 -3.43 -5.11 -6.21
CA VAL A 55 -2.39 -5.58 -7.12
C VAL A 55 -1.19 -6.03 -6.29
N PRO A 56 -1.09 -7.32 -5.93
CA PRO A 56 -0.02 -7.81 -5.06
C PRO A 56 1.36 -7.43 -5.56
N ARG A 57 2.26 -7.06 -4.64
CA ARG A 57 3.59 -6.55 -4.98
C ARG A 57 4.36 -7.44 -5.97
N GLY A 58 4.18 -8.76 -5.92
CA GLY A 58 4.90 -9.70 -6.79
C GLY A 58 4.56 -9.62 -8.28
N ILE A 59 3.44 -8.97 -8.64
CA ILE A 59 2.98 -8.81 -10.03
C ILE A 59 2.82 -7.34 -10.45
N LEU A 60 3.34 -6.41 -9.64
CA LEU A 60 3.10 -4.98 -9.83
C LEU A 60 3.59 -4.50 -11.21
N GLU A 61 4.80 -4.88 -11.59
CA GLU A 61 5.43 -4.43 -12.83
C GLU A 61 4.66 -4.92 -14.07
N SER A 62 4.26 -6.19 -14.11
CA SER A 62 3.47 -6.74 -15.22
C SER A 62 2.06 -6.14 -15.27
N SER A 63 1.47 -5.84 -14.11
CA SER A 63 0.15 -5.21 -14.00
C SER A 63 0.13 -3.77 -14.53
N CYS A 64 1.25 -3.07 -14.43
CA CYS A 64 1.46 -1.68 -14.86
C CYS A 64 1.72 -1.49 -16.36
N GLU A 65 1.78 -2.56 -17.14
CA GLU A 65 2.17 -2.54 -18.55
C GLU A 65 1.23 -3.39 -19.40
N PHE A 66 0.99 -2.98 -20.65
CA PHE A 66 0.17 -3.77 -21.57
C PHE A 66 0.95 -4.96 -22.13
N GLY A 67 0.25 -6.09 -22.34
CA GLY A 67 0.81 -7.27 -22.98
C GLY A 67 1.28 -8.37 -22.03
N PHE A 68 0.84 -8.33 -20.77
CA PHE A 68 1.06 -9.38 -19.77
C PHE A 68 -0.27 -9.97 -19.31
N ASP A 69 -0.26 -11.21 -18.83
CA ASP A 69 -1.47 -11.88 -18.34
C ASP A 69 -2.06 -11.16 -17.11
N ASP A 70 -1.22 -10.51 -16.33
CA ASP A 70 -1.60 -9.74 -15.13
C ASP A 70 -1.94 -8.27 -15.44
N THR A 71 -1.92 -7.83 -16.70
CA THR A 71 -2.19 -6.43 -17.06
C THR A 71 -3.49 -5.95 -16.43
N ILE A 72 -3.42 -4.85 -15.68
CA ILE A 72 -4.60 -4.11 -15.19
C ILE A 72 -4.74 -2.86 -16.06
N PRO A 73 -5.72 -2.80 -16.99
CA PRO A 73 -5.81 -1.69 -17.94
C PRO A 73 -5.89 -0.32 -17.28
N GLU A 74 -6.64 -0.21 -16.18
CA GLU A 74 -6.73 1.03 -15.40
C GLU A 74 -5.37 1.52 -14.92
N LEU A 75 -4.54 0.62 -14.39
CA LEU A 75 -3.20 0.94 -13.91
C LEU A 75 -2.26 1.25 -15.07
N ALA A 76 -2.24 0.42 -16.12
CA ALA A 76 -1.40 0.63 -17.31
C ALA A 76 -1.67 1.96 -18.04
N MET A 77 -2.86 2.54 -17.86
CA MET A 77 -3.25 3.87 -18.39
C MET A 77 -3.04 5.02 -17.38
N ALA A 78 -2.63 4.74 -16.15
CA ALA A 78 -2.60 5.70 -15.04
C ALA A 78 -1.23 6.38 -14.78
N ARG A 79 -0.31 6.38 -15.74
CA ARG A 79 1.05 6.94 -15.57
C ARG A 79 1.07 8.41 -15.13
N ASP A 80 0.08 9.19 -15.54
CA ASP A 80 -0.04 10.62 -15.20
C ASP A 80 -1.03 10.88 -14.04
N LYS A 81 -1.64 9.84 -13.47
CA LYS A 81 -2.63 9.95 -12.39
C LYS A 81 -1.95 10.02 -11.02
N GLU A 82 -2.66 10.62 -10.07
CA GLU A 82 -2.34 10.52 -8.64
C GLU A 82 -2.59 9.08 -8.17
N ILE A 83 -1.59 8.46 -7.54
CA ILE A 83 -1.69 7.08 -7.04
C ILE A 83 -1.18 6.99 -5.60
N ALA A 84 -2.08 6.64 -4.68
CA ALA A 84 -1.73 6.28 -3.31
C ALA A 84 -1.41 4.78 -3.25
N VAL A 85 -0.13 4.44 -3.07
CA VAL A 85 0.31 3.04 -2.93
C VAL A 85 0.23 2.62 -1.46
N ILE A 86 -0.56 1.59 -1.20
CA ILE A 86 -0.92 1.15 0.14
C ILE A 86 -0.30 -0.22 0.40
N CYS A 87 0.33 -0.37 1.56
CA CYS A 87 0.70 -1.68 2.09
C CYS A 87 0.37 -1.75 3.58
N ARG A 88 0.78 -2.81 4.29
CA ARG A 88 0.49 -2.94 5.72
C ARG A 88 1.09 -1.82 6.58
N SER A 89 2.32 -1.38 6.30
CA SER A 89 3.10 -0.54 7.23
C SER A 89 3.96 0.56 6.58
N GLY A 90 3.74 0.89 5.30
CA GLY A 90 4.50 1.89 4.54
C GLY A 90 5.77 1.40 3.83
N ASN A 91 6.44 0.35 4.34
CA ASN A 91 7.74 -0.09 3.79
C ASN A 91 7.64 -0.68 2.37
N ARG A 92 6.68 -1.59 2.12
CA ARG A 92 6.50 -2.21 0.80
C ARG A 92 6.02 -1.19 -0.23
N SER A 93 5.17 -0.24 0.19
CA SER A 93 4.61 0.80 -0.67
C SER A 93 5.67 1.83 -1.09
N ALA A 94 6.59 2.23 -0.20
CA ALA A 94 7.71 3.10 -0.56
C ALA A 94 8.57 2.49 -1.68
N LEU A 95 8.93 1.22 -1.53
CA LEU A 95 9.68 0.50 -2.57
C LEU A 95 8.87 0.31 -3.86
N ALA A 96 7.54 0.28 -3.79
CA ALA A 96 6.68 0.06 -4.96
C ALA A 96 6.46 1.34 -5.73
N ALA A 97 6.17 2.43 -5.02
CA ALA A 97 6.13 3.77 -5.59
C ALA A 97 7.44 4.09 -6.32
N LEU A 98 8.61 3.71 -5.76
CA LEU A 98 9.89 3.88 -6.46
C LEU A 98 9.94 3.09 -7.77
N THR A 99 9.54 1.81 -7.75
CA THR A 99 9.48 0.99 -8.95
C THR A 99 8.54 1.61 -9.99
N MET A 100 7.35 2.05 -9.58
CA MET A 100 6.39 2.72 -10.46
C MET A 100 6.97 4.02 -11.03
N LYS A 101 7.68 4.83 -10.22
CA LYS A 101 8.40 6.02 -10.69
C LYS A 101 9.39 5.67 -11.80
N TRP A 102 10.18 4.61 -11.64
CA TRP A 102 11.09 4.12 -12.69
C TRP A 102 10.36 3.63 -13.95
N MET A 103 9.13 3.16 -13.82
CA MET A 103 8.25 2.78 -14.94
C MET A 103 7.49 3.97 -15.55
N GLY A 104 7.76 5.20 -15.11
CA GLY A 104 7.20 6.43 -15.67
C GLY A 104 5.90 6.92 -15.02
N TYR A 105 5.51 6.38 -13.86
CA TYR A 105 4.40 6.94 -13.09
C TYR A 105 4.86 8.21 -12.37
N GLN A 106 4.23 9.33 -12.69
CA GLN A 106 4.72 10.65 -12.26
C GLN A 106 4.34 10.97 -10.81
N ASN A 107 3.15 10.55 -10.39
CA ASN A 107 2.53 10.95 -9.12
C ASN A 107 2.15 9.73 -8.25
N ALA A 108 3.02 8.71 -8.23
CA ALA A 108 2.87 7.57 -7.34
C ALA A 108 3.61 7.84 -6.01
N TRP A 109 2.88 7.80 -4.91
CA TRP A 109 3.42 8.05 -3.57
C TRP A 109 3.02 6.95 -2.59
N SER A 110 3.79 6.78 -1.52
CA SER A 110 3.53 5.75 -0.51
C SER A 110 2.63 6.28 0.59
N LEU A 111 1.61 5.51 0.97
CA LEU A 111 0.87 5.78 2.20
C LEU A 111 1.77 5.47 3.40
N LYS A 112 2.25 6.53 4.07
CA LYS A 112 3.08 6.44 5.26
C LYS A 112 2.34 5.67 6.34
N THR A 113 3.09 4.86 7.10
CA THR A 113 2.59 3.90 8.11
C THR A 113 1.56 2.88 7.59
N GLY A 114 1.21 2.90 6.30
CA GLY A 114 0.34 1.95 5.62
C GLY A 114 -1.06 1.85 6.23
N LEU A 115 -1.72 0.73 5.96
CA LEU A 115 -3.06 0.45 6.48
C LEU A 115 -3.11 0.36 8.01
N ARG A 116 -1.99 0.03 8.66
CA ARG A 116 -1.89 0.14 10.12
C ARG A 116 -2.10 1.57 10.59
N GLY A 117 -1.42 2.54 9.98
CA GLY A 117 -1.61 3.94 10.31
C GLY A 117 -3.01 4.45 9.97
N TRP A 118 -3.63 3.92 8.93
CA TRP A 118 -5.03 4.18 8.58
C TRP A 118 -5.97 3.73 9.70
N ASN A 119 -5.79 2.51 10.20
CA ASN A 119 -6.54 1.99 11.34
C ASN A 119 -6.27 2.79 12.63
N ASP A 120 -5.00 3.11 12.92
CA ASP A 120 -4.61 3.93 14.09
C ASP A 120 -5.24 5.34 14.06
N ALA A 121 -5.59 5.83 12.86
CA ALA A 121 -6.28 7.10 12.64
C ALA A 121 -7.82 6.97 12.63
N GLU A 122 -8.33 5.82 13.08
CA GLU A 122 -9.76 5.46 13.16
C GLU A 122 -10.51 5.61 11.83
N GLN A 123 -9.80 5.41 10.72
CA GLN A 123 -10.38 5.55 9.40
C GLN A 123 -11.09 4.27 8.96
N PRO A 124 -12.23 4.39 8.24
CA PRO A 124 -13.06 3.24 7.89
C PRO A 124 -12.34 2.32 6.89
N MET A 125 -12.59 1.01 7.05
CA MET A 125 -12.15 -0.03 6.14
C MET A 125 -13.31 -0.98 5.86
N VAL A 126 -13.21 -1.71 4.75
CA VAL A 126 -14.19 -2.72 4.35
C VAL A 126 -13.52 -4.06 4.07
N ASP A 127 -14.25 -5.15 4.27
CA ASP A 127 -13.86 -6.48 3.83
C ASP A 127 -14.13 -6.69 2.32
N GLN A 128 -13.81 -7.87 1.79
CA GLN A 128 -14.07 -8.21 0.38
C GLN A 128 -15.54 -8.11 -0.04
N GLU A 129 -16.48 -8.27 0.89
CA GLU A 129 -17.92 -8.17 0.64
C GLU A 129 -18.42 -6.73 0.74
N GLY A 130 -17.56 -5.79 1.17
CA GLY A 130 -17.89 -4.38 1.36
C GLY A 130 -18.48 -4.08 2.74
N ASN A 131 -18.43 -5.03 3.68
CA ASN A 131 -18.89 -4.79 5.05
C ASN A 131 -17.84 -3.97 5.82
N ALA A 132 -18.30 -3.06 6.67
CA ALA A 132 -17.40 -2.30 7.55
C ALA A 132 -16.66 -3.26 8.50
N VAL A 133 -15.35 -3.07 8.63
CA VAL A 133 -14.50 -3.84 9.54
C VAL A 133 -14.39 -3.10 10.87
N ASP A 134 -14.52 -3.85 11.97
CA ASP A 134 -14.35 -3.31 13.32
C ASP A 134 -12.88 -2.96 13.59
N ILE A 135 -12.65 -1.84 14.28
CA ILE A 135 -11.30 -1.31 14.52
C ILE A 135 -10.46 -2.21 15.43
N ASP A 136 -11.08 -2.89 16.39
CA ASP A 136 -10.40 -3.78 17.32
C ASP A 136 -9.97 -5.08 16.60
N ASP A 137 -10.85 -5.61 15.75
CA ASP A 137 -10.55 -6.76 14.89
C ASP A 137 -9.41 -6.43 13.92
N ALA A 138 -9.44 -5.23 13.33
CA ALA A 138 -8.40 -4.75 12.45
C ALA A 138 -7.06 -4.54 13.18
N ASP A 139 -7.05 -3.96 14.38
CA ASP A 139 -5.83 -3.77 15.17
C ASP A 139 -5.20 -5.13 15.53
N GLU A 140 -6.01 -6.10 15.95
CA GLU A 140 -5.50 -7.44 16.24
C GLU A 140 -4.82 -8.06 15.00
N PHE A 141 -5.45 -7.96 13.83
CA PHE A 141 -4.90 -8.51 12.59
C PHE A 141 -3.64 -7.77 12.14
N LEU A 142 -3.61 -6.44 12.28
CA LEU A 142 -2.48 -5.60 11.85
C LEU A 142 -1.33 -5.61 12.87
N SER A 143 -1.55 -6.09 14.09
CA SER A 143 -0.53 -6.17 15.14
C SER A 143 0.67 -7.05 14.73
N THR A 144 1.86 -6.63 15.16
CA THR A 144 3.09 -7.38 14.89
C THR A 144 3.32 -8.43 15.97
N LYS A 145 3.18 -9.71 15.63
CA LYS A 145 3.39 -10.84 16.54
C LYS A 145 4.70 -11.57 16.17
N LEU A 146 5.84 -11.13 16.72
CA LEU A 146 7.15 -11.73 16.47
C LEU A 146 7.47 -12.83 17.49
N ARG A 147 7.94 -13.98 16.98
CA ARG A 147 8.53 -15.05 17.80
C ARG A 147 9.98 -14.72 18.15
N PRO A 148 10.56 -15.33 19.22
CA PRO A 148 11.96 -15.07 19.60
C PRO A 148 12.98 -15.29 18.48
N ASP A 149 12.80 -16.34 17.66
CA ASP A 149 13.65 -16.65 16.49
C ASP A 149 13.57 -15.59 15.37
N GLN A 150 12.50 -14.79 15.35
CA GLN A 150 12.30 -13.70 14.40
C GLN A 150 12.88 -12.37 14.90
N ILE A 151 13.15 -12.24 16.21
CA ILE A 151 13.77 -11.06 16.80
C ILE A 151 15.30 -11.15 16.66
N ALA A 152 15.87 -12.30 16.98
CA ALA A 152 17.29 -12.57 16.90
C ALA A 152 17.56 -14.06 16.65
N PRO A 153 18.73 -14.42 16.08
CA PRO A 153 19.11 -15.82 15.94
C PRO A 153 19.06 -16.54 17.29
N THR A 154 18.29 -17.62 17.38
CA THR A 154 18.33 -18.53 18.52
C THR A 154 19.60 -19.38 18.40
N HIS A 155 20.51 -19.26 19.36
CA HIS A 155 21.70 -20.10 19.48
C HIS A 155 21.35 -21.53 19.90
#